data_AF-A0A6G2DPJ5-F1
#
_entry.id   AF-A0A6G2DPJ5-F1
#
_cell.length_a   1.000
_cell.length_b   1.000
_cell.length_c   1.000
_cell.angle_alpha   90.00
_cell.angle_beta   90.00
_cell.angle_gamma   90.00
#
_symmetry.space_group_name_H-M   'P 1'
#
loop_
_entity.id
_entity.type
_entity.pdbx_description
1 polymer ?
#
loop_
_entity_poly.entity_id
_entity_poly.type
_entity_poly.pdbx_seq_one_letter_code
_entity_poly.pdbx_strand_id
1 'polypeptide(L)'
;EVNYIALSMIDEFGISVYTHETTHVNDRAIYLGGYGRRSGTHAEAYAQGMLQTPVPSTWFDEYGALRINMTFYRPNDGNQWYITDPKTLKTREDIDNYMKGYIDTLSLLDYVEG
;
A
#
# COMPACT_ATOMS: atom_id res chain seq x y z
N GLU A 1 0.55 27.73 -6.33
CA GLU A 1 0.76 27.11 -7.65
C GLU A 1 -0.17 25.92 -7.74
N VAL A 2 -0.93 25.79 -8.83
CA VAL A 2 -1.87 24.67 -9.02
C VAL A 2 -1.32 23.86 -10.18
N ASN A 3 -0.83 22.66 -9.89
CA ASN A 3 -0.30 21.75 -10.89
C ASN A 3 -1.41 20.78 -11.30
N TYR A 4 -1.78 20.82 -12.58
CA TYR A 4 -2.67 19.83 -13.17
C TYR A 4 -1.82 18.68 -13.70
N ILE A 5 -1.83 17.57 -12.99
CA ILE A 5 -1.12 16.35 -13.39
C ILE A 5 -2.12 15.49 -14.17
N ALA A 6 -1.82 15.22 -15.45
CA ALA A 6 -2.54 14.24 -16.24
C ALA A 6 -1.84 12.89 -16.08
N LEU A 7 -2.51 11.93 -15.44
CA LEU A 7 -2.03 10.56 -15.28
C LEU A 7 -2.82 9.64 -16.20
N SER A 8 -2.11 8.75 -16.88
CA SER A 8 -2.78 7.65 -17.59
C SER A 8 -3.33 6.69 -16.54
N MET A 9 -4.65 6.61 -16.39
CA MET A 9 -5.30 5.74 -15.40
C MET A 9 -4.95 4.26 -15.57
N ILE A 10 -4.47 3.86 -16.75
CA ILE A 10 -4.21 2.46 -17.10
C ILE A 10 -2.75 2.03 -16.91
N ASP A 11 -1.83 2.98 -16.68
CA ASP A 11 -0.44 2.61 -16.39
C ASP A 11 -0.26 2.27 -14.90
N GLU A 12 0.88 1.64 -14.55
CA GLU A 12 1.10 1.20 -13.17
C GLU A 12 1.06 2.38 -12.17
N PHE A 13 1.62 3.52 -12.55
CA PHE A 13 1.65 4.69 -11.69
C PHE A 13 0.25 5.29 -11.49
N GLY A 14 -0.55 5.40 -12.54
CA GLY A 14 -1.94 5.83 -12.48
C GLY A 14 -2.80 4.89 -11.66
N ILE A 15 -2.55 3.57 -11.70
CA ILE A 15 -3.21 2.61 -10.82
C ILE A 15 -2.77 2.79 -9.36
N SER A 16 -1.50 3.08 -9.09
CA SER A 16 -1.03 3.41 -7.73
C SER A 16 -1.75 4.65 -7.19
N VAL A 17 -1.80 5.74 -7.98
CA VAL A 17 -2.54 6.96 -7.64
C VAL A 17 -4.04 6.66 -7.51
N TYR A 18 -4.61 5.79 -8.33
CA TYR A 18 -6.01 5.39 -8.19
C TYR A 18 -6.26 4.73 -6.82
N THR A 19 -5.37 3.85 -6.35
CA THR A 19 -5.52 3.25 -5.01
C THR A 19 -5.34 4.27 -3.88
N HIS A 20 -4.48 5.26 -4.07
CA HIS A 20 -4.28 6.39 -3.17
C HIS A 20 -5.56 7.23 -3.02
N GLU A 21 -6.10 7.72 -4.14
CA GLU A 21 -7.31 8.54 -4.14
C GLU A 21 -8.53 7.75 -3.66
N THR A 22 -8.62 6.47 -4.02
CA THR A 22 -9.67 5.57 -3.52
C THR A 22 -9.61 5.45 -2.00
N THR A 23 -8.42 5.43 -1.39
CA THR A 23 -8.27 5.49 0.06
C THR A 23 -8.77 6.80 0.63
N HIS A 24 -8.43 7.96 0.05
CA HIS A 24 -8.93 9.25 0.51
C HIS A 24 -10.46 9.36 0.49
N VAL A 25 -11.11 8.72 -0.48
CA VAL A 25 -12.57 8.67 -0.56
C VAL A 25 -13.15 7.75 0.52
N ASN A 26 -12.54 6.57 0.72
CA ASN A 26 -13.14 5.48 1.49
C ASN A 26 -12.69 5.41 2.96
N ASP A 27 -11.60 6.06 3.37
CA ASP A 27 -11.12 6.03 4.75
C ASP A 27 -12.06 6.76 5.74
N ARG A 28 -12.97 7.60 5.24
CA ARG A 28 -13.99 8.27 6.04
C ARG A 28 -15.16 7.38 6.44
N ALA A 29 -15.42 6.30 5.71
CA ALA A 29 -16.66 5.52 5.86
C ALA A 29 -16.51 4.00 5.75
N ILE A 30 -15.54 3.50 4.98
CA ILE A 30 -15.41 2.09 4.63
C ILE A 30 -14.15 1.48 5.25
N TYR A 31 -12.97 1.99 4.91
CA TYR A 31 -11.71 1.33 5.30
C TYR A 31 -11.42 1.38 6.81
N LEU A 32 -11.91 2.40 7.52
CA LEU A 32 -11.68 2.57 8.96
C LEU A 32 -12.88 2.15 9.81
N GLY A 33 -13.69 1.21 9.31
CA GLY A 33 -14.85 0.67 10.03
C GLY A 33 -15.98 1.68 10.26
N GLY A 34 -16.03 2.76 9.47
CA GLY A 34 -17.09 3.78 9.56
C GLY A 34 -16.88 4.87 10.61
N TYR A 35 -15.81 4.80 11.41
CA TYR A 35 -15.53 5.80 12.46
C TYR A 35 -14.80 7.04 11.94
N GLY A 36 -14.40 7.02 10.67
CA GLY A 36 -13.58 8.05 10.05
C GLY A 36 -12.13 8.04 10.54
N ARG A 37 -11.39 9.07 10.14
CA ARG A 37 -9.96 9.22 10.44
C ARG A 37 -9.74 9.57 11.91
N ARG A 38 -8.67 9.05 12.50
CA ARG A 38 -8.21 9.49 13.82
C ARG A 38 -7.87 10.99 13.80
N SER A 39 -8.40 11.75 14.76
CA SER A 39 -8.08 13.17 14.93
C SER A 39 -6.56 13.39 15.07
N GLY A 40 -6.04 14.41 14.40
CA GLY A 40 -4.61 14.72 14.37
C GLY A 40 -3.77 13.85 13.42
N THR A 41 -4.37 12.88 12.74
CA THR A 41 -3.69 12.07 11.71
C THR A 41 -4.00 12.61 10.32
N HIS A 42 -2.95 12.85 9.52
CA HIS A 42 -3.10 13.35 8.16
C HIS A 42 -3.73 12.28 7.24
N ALA A 43 -4.51 12.69 6.24
CA ALA A 43 -5.14 11.75 5.29
C ALA A 43 -4.11 10.87 4.58
N GLU A 44 -2.98 11.46 4.21
CA GLU A 44 -1.86 10.76 3.58
C GLU A 44 -1.25 9.64 4.42
N ALA A 45 -1.39 9.68 5.75
CA ALA A 45 -0.92 8.58 6.58
C ALA A 45 -1.67 7.26 6.27
N TYR A 46 -2.92 7.34 5.81
CA TYR A 46 -3.71 6.18 5.41
C TYR A 46 -3.50 5.81 3.95
N ALA A 47 -3.49 6.79 3.04
CA ALA A 47 -3.26 6.53 1.62
C ALA A 47 -1.79 6.17 1.36
N GLN A 48 -0.92 7.17 1.36
CA GLN A 48 0.50 6.98 1.14
C GLN A 48 1.16 6.10 2.22
N GLY A 49 0.79 6.25 3.49
CA GLY A 49 1.44 5.50 4.57
C GLY A 49 1.03 4.02 4.67
N MET A 50 -0.09 3.59 4.08
CA MET A 50 -0.63 2.24 4.31
C MET A 50 -1.28 1.61 3.08
N LEU A 51 -2.31 2.26 2.52
CA LEU A 51 -3.29 1.66 1.60
C LEU A 51 -3.14 2.18 0.16
N GLN A 52 -1.90 2.45 -0.26
CA GLN A 52 -1.57 2.71 -1.66
C GLN A 52 -0.72 1.56 -2.19
N THR A 53 -1.12 1.00 -3.33
CA THR A 53 -0.38 -0.08 -3.99
C THR A 53 1.00 0.42 -4.42
N PRO A 54 2.09 -0.20 -3.94
CA PRO A 54 3.45 0.21 -4.28
C PRO A 54 3.80 -0.15 -5.72
N VAL A 55 4.39 0.81 -6.43
CA VAL A 55 4.87 0.63 -7.81
C VAL A 55 6.33 1.09 -7.90
N PRO A 56 7.18 0.39 -8.68
CA PRO A 56 8.51 0.87 -8.99
C PRO A 56 8.38 2.14 -9.85
N SER A 57 8.35 3.31 -9.21
CA SER A 57 8.27 4.60 -9.89
C SER A 57 9.34 5.55 -9.39
N THR A 58 9.82 6.42 -10.27
CA THR A 58 10.95 7.33 -10.04
C THR A 58 10.60 8.59 -9.25
N TRP A 59 9.31 8.85 -8.96
CA TRP A 59 8.88 10.15 -8.46
C TRP A 59 8.70 10.23 -6.94
N PHE A 60 8.39 9.10 -6.29
CA PHE A 60 8.10 9.08 -4.85
C PHE A 60 8.84 7.99 -4.06
N ASP A 61 9.73 7.23 -4.72
CA ASP A 61 10.56 6.16 -4.12
C ASP A 61 9.80 5.30 -3.08
N GLU A 62 8.56 4.93 -3.42
CA GLU A 62 7.64 4.27 -2.48
C GLU A 62 7.85 2.75 -2.45
N TYR A 63 8.59 2.24 -3.42
CA TYR A 63 8.87 0.82 -3.56
C TYR A 63 9.99 0.45 -2.58
N GLY A 64 9.64 -0.31 -1.54
CA GLY A 64 10.48 -0.48 -0.36
C GLY A 64 9.84 -0.03 0.93
N ALA A 65 8.87 0.86 0.87
CA ALA A 65 8.11 1.24 2.05
C ALA A 65 7.23 0.08 2.53
N LEU A 66 6.94 0.09 3.84
CA LEU A 66 5.94 -0.77 4.47
C LEU A 66 4.55 -0.50 3.89
N ARG A 67 4.16 -1.28 2.89
CA ARG A 67 2.89 -1.16 2.15
C ARG A 67 2.37 -2.54 1.73
N ILE A 68 1.19 -2.56 1.12
CA ILE A 68 0.56 -3.76 0.59
C ILE A 68 0.23 -3.59 -0.89
N ASN A 69 0.59 -4.58 -1.71
CA ASN A 69 0.12 -4.66 -3.08
C ASN A 69 -1.35 -5.12 -3.06
N MET A 70 -2.26 -4.24 -3.49
CA MET A 70 -3.70 -4.53 -3.50
C MET A 70 -4.26 -4.78 -4.91
N THR A 71 -3.43 -4.64 -5.95
CA THR A 71 -3.93 -4.54 -7.33
C THR A 71 -3.28 -5.52 -8.30
N PHE A 72 -1.96 -5.61 -8.30
CA PHE A 72 -1.24 -6.28 -9.37
C PHE A 72 -0.98 -7.74 -9.05
N TYR A 73 -1.11 -8.60 -10.05
CA TYR A 73 -0.35 -9.84 -10.05
C TYR A 73 1.10 -9.52 -10.47
N ARG A 74 2.07 -9.88 -9.63
CA ARG A 74 3.50 -9.78 -9.94
C ARG A 74 4.18 -11.14 -9.73
N PRO A 75 5.00 -11.61 -10.67
CA PRO A 75 5.73 -12.86 -10.50
C PRO A 75 6.69 -12.76 -9.30
N ASN A 76 6.93 -13.89 -8.63
CA ASN A 76 7.98 -13.99 -7.62
C ASN A 76 9.33 -14.22 -8.30
N ASP A 77 9.94 -13.15 -8.83
CA ASP A 77 11.19 -13.18 -9.59
C ASP A 77 12.41 -12.71 -8.77
N GLY A 78 12.25 -12.53 -7.47
CA GLY A 78 13.27 -12.00 -6.56
C GLY A 78 13.29 -10.48 -6.43
N ASN A 79 12.59 -9.74 -7.30
CA ASN A 79 12.47 -8.28 -7.19
C ASN A 79 11.13 -7.83 -6.56
N GLN A 80 10.24 -8.79 -6.28
CA GLN A 80 8.96 -8.54 -5.66
C GLN A 80 9.06 -8.63 -4.13
N TRP A 81 8.84 -7.50 -3.46
CA TRP A 81 8.93 -7.41 -1.98
C TRP A 81 7.58 -7.52 -1.28
N TYR A 82 6.50 -7.40 -2.05
CA TYR A 82 5.12 -7.43 -1.58
C TYR A 82 4.42 -8.70 -2.00
N ILE A 83 3.20 -8.94 -1.50
CA ILE A 83 2.37 -10.04 -1.96
C ILE A 83 2.25 -10.07 -3.50
N THR A 84 2.44 -11.25 -4.07
CA THR A 84 2.51 -11.49 -5.52
C THR A 84 1.13 -11.47 -6.17
N ASP A 85 0.12 -12.04 -5.51
CA ASP A 85 -1.27 -12.01 -5.96
C ASP A 85 -2.19 -11.56 -4.82
N PRO A 86 -2.70 -10.31 -4.82
CA PRO A 86 -3.61 -9.82 -3.79
C PRO A 86 -4.92 -10.60 -3.70
N LYS A 87 -5.31 -11.33 -4.76
CA LYS A 87 -6.54 -12.15 -4.75
C LYS A 87 -6.45 -13.35 -3.81
N THR A 88 -5.26 -13.64 -3.30
CA THR A 88 -5.04 -14.66 -2.27
C THR A 88 -5.47 -14.19 -0.88
N LEU A 89 -5.54 -12.87 -0.62
CA LEU A 89 -6.00 -12.30 0.65
C LEU A 89 -7.53 -12.16 0.64
N LYS A 90 -8.24 -13.22 1.00
CA LYS A 90 -9.71 -13.27 0.91
C LYS A 90 -10.40 -12.98 2.24
N THR A 91 -9.70 -13.23 3.33
CA THR A 91 -10.23 -13.12 4.69
C THR A 91 -9.37 -12.18 5.53
N ARG A 92 -9.94 -11.73 6.66
CA ARG A 92 -9.17 -10.98 7.66
C ARG A 92 -7.98 -11.78 8.19
N GLU A 93 -8.14 -13.09 8.32
CA GLU A 93 -7.08 -13.99 8.78
C GLU A 93 -5.93 -14.09 7.76
N ASP A 94 -6.24 -14.13 6.45
CA ASP A 94 -5.21 -14.12 5.41
C ASP A 94 -4.36 -12.83 5.49
N ILE A 95 -5.03 -11.68 5.67
CA ILE A 95 -4.36 -10.39 5.81
C ILE A 95 -3.51 -10.36 7.10
N ASP A 96 -4.06 -10.83 8.23
CA ASP A 96 -3.35 -10.87 9.51
C ASP A 96 -2.09 -11.73 9.41
N ASN A 97 -2.22 -12.96 8.89
CA ASN A 97 -1.10 -13.87 8.72
C ASN A 97 -0.02 -13.30 7.79
N TYR A 98 -0.43 -12.69 6.67
CA TYR A 98 0.50 -12.05 5.74
C TYR A 98 1.25 -10.88 6.40
N MET A 99 0.53 -9.95 7.01
CA MET A 99 1.14 -8.77 7.63
C MET A 99 2.04 -9.13 8.80
N LYS A 100 1.67 -10.15 9.57
CA LYS A 100 2.47 -10.65 10.69
C LYS A 100 3.78 -11.26 10.20
N GLY A 101 3.74 -12.15 9.21
CA GLY A 101 4.96 -12.70 8.60
C GLY A 101 5.84 -11.61 7.96
N TYR A 102 5.24 -10.60 7.34
CA TYR A 102 5.95 -9.49 6.75
C TYR A 102 6.71 -8.67 7.81
N ILE A 103 6.04 -8.27 8.89
CA ILE A 103 6.67 -7.51 9.99
C ILE A 103 7.69 -8.35 10.76
N ASP A 104 7.39 -9.63 11.05
CA ASP A 104 8.31 -10.53 11.76
C ASP A 104 9.63 -10.70 10.99
N THR A 105 9.55 -10.80 9.65
CA THR A 105 10.74 -10.88 8.79
C THR A 105 11.58 -9.60 8.91
N LEU A 106 10.94 -8.43 8.84
CA LEU A 106 11.65 -7.15 8.96
C LEU A 106 12.24 -6.94 10.35
N SER A 107 11.53 -7.31 11.41
CA SER A 107 12.03 -7.26 12.79
C SER A 107 13.22 -8.19 13.01
N LEU A 108 13.24 -9.37 12.38
CA LEU A 108 14.39 -10.26 12.42
C LEU A 108 15.59 -9.66 11.69
N LEU A 109 15.38 -9.07 10.51
CA LEU A 109 16.45 -8.41 9.76
C LEU A 109 17.06 -7.23 10.54
N ASP A 110 16.21 -6.38 11.13
CA ASP A 110 16.63 -5.27 11.99
C ASP A 110 17.42 -5.77 13.22
N TYR A 111 16.96 -6.86 13.86
CA TYR A 111 17.65 -7.47 14.98
C TYR A 111 19.04 -8.01 14.61
N VAL A 112 19.22 -8.53 13.39
CA VAL A 112 20.50 -9.08 12.91
C VAL A 112 21.43 -8.00 12.36
N GLU A 113 20.89 -6.85 11.94
CA GLU A 113 21.68 -5.70 11.49
C GLU A 113 22.36 -4.96 12.67
N GLY A 114 21.73 -4.94 13.85
CA GLY A 114 22.23 -4.30 15.07
C GLY A 114 23.38 -5.03 15.76
#